data_AF-A0A358V0M0-F1
#
_entry.id   AF-A0A358V0M0-F1
#
_cell.length_a   1.000
_cell.length_b   1.000
_cell.length_c   1.000
_cell.angle_alpha   90.00
_cell.angle_beta   90.00
_cell.angle_gamma   90.00
#
_symmetry.space_group_name_H-M   'P 1'
#
loop_
_entity.id
_entity.type
_entity.pdbx_description
1 polymer ?
#
loop_
_entity_poly.entity_id
_entity_poly.type
_entity_poly.pdbx_seq_one_letter_code
_entity_poly.pdbx_strand_id
1 'polypeptide(L)'
;VIAITHFSTSHTLFRKLLNRAGTRYASIPLFEPYLLRENGPIDIDYLQLEDRCRKLYNKINGAKKIKITAPNGTDLELEVEGRQFHIDDGNLTKKGSFGNLPAGEIYIAPLEGRSNGTLVIEDGSEIHVEDGAVVEIFGESKLSRIFSEHSDWLKIAELGIGMNDRANRTDNVLEAEKILSTVHIAFGDNSGFGGTQRIPYHVDHVVFNPTLIADSIYL
;
A
#
# COMPACT_ATOMS: atom_id res chain seq x y z
N VAL A 1 -7.64 -4.81 -20.65
CA VAL A 1 -6.49 -5.72 -20.45
C VAL A 1 -6.57 -6.25 -19.03
N ILE A 2 -6.45 -7.56 -18.89
CA ILE A 2 -6.20 -8.21 -17.60
C ILE A 2 -4.76 -8.71 -17.70
N ALA A 3 -3.86 -8.12 -16.93
CA ALA A 3 -2.43 -8.40 -16.99
C ALA A 3 -2.06 -9.34 -15.85
N ILE A 4 -2.06 -10.64 -16.18
CA ILE A 4 -1.60 -11.71 -15.30
C ILE A 4 -0.10 -11.87 -15.55
N THR A 5 0.72 -11.30 -14.68
CA THR A 5 2.18 -11.23 -14.89
C THR A 5 2.94 -11.70 -13.65
N HIS A 6 4.20 -12.11 -13.82
CA HIS A 6 5.04 -12.38 -12.65
C HIS A 6 5.48 -11.08 -11.98
N PHE A 7 6.03 -10.14 -12.78
CA PHE A 7 6.39 -8.80 -12.33
C PHE A 7 5.28 -7.79 -12.63
N SER A 8 5.11 -6.82 -11.73
CA SER A 8 4.10 -5.78 -11.90
C SER A 8 4.39 -4.90 -13.12
N THR A 9 3.35 -4.62 -13.90
CA THR A 9 3.39 -3.67 -15.02
C THR A 9 2.77 -2.31 -14.64
N SER A 10 2.34 -2.17 -13.39
CA SER A 10 1.57 -1.04 -12.85
C SER A 10 2.27 0.31 -13.01
N HIS A 11 3.61 0.39 -13.04
CA HIS A 11 4.33 1.66 -13.21
C HIS A 11 5.02 1.84 -14.57
N THR A 12 4.81 0.90 -15.51
CA THR A 12 5.47 0.90 -16.83
C THR A 12 4.87 1.91 -17.82
N LEU A 13 5.67 2.33 -18.81
CA LEU A 13 5.21 3.16 -19.93
C LEU A 13 4.17 2.43 -20.80
N PHE A 14 4.32 1.11 -20.97
CA PHE A 14 3.36 0.26 -21.70
C PHE A 14 1.94 0.44 -21.17
N ARG A 15 1.76 0.23 -19.87
CA ARG A 15 0.46 0.39 -19.20
C ARG A 15 -0.02 1.85 -19.25
N LYS A 16 0.86 2.85 -19.06
CA LYS A 16 0.52 4.30 -19.20
C LYS A 16 -0.04 4.64 -20.57
N LEU A 17 0.57 4.14 -21.64
CA LEU A 17 0.13 4.38 -23.02
C LEU A 17 -1.24 3.75 -23.30
N LEU A 18 -1.46 2.52 -22.83
CA LEU A 18 -2.75 1.85 -22.96
C LEU A 18 -3.87 2.62 -22.27
N ASN A 19 -3.68 3.06 -21.02
CA ASN A 19 -4.69 3.87 -20.33
C ASN A 19 -4.94 5.21 -21.02
N ARG A 20 -3.90 5.89 -21.54
CA ARG A 20 -4.04 7.13 -22.33
C ARG A 20 -4.83 6.92 -23.62
N ALA A 21 -4.70 5.75 -24.26
CA ALA A 21 -5.53 5.36 -25.40
C ALA A 21 -6.97 4.95 -24.98
N GLY A 22 -7.25 4.91 -23.67
CA GLY A 22 -8.56 4.58 -23.10
C GLY A 22 -8.76 3.11 -22.75
N THR A 23 -7.72 2.29 -22.85
CA THR A 23 -7.79 0.89 -22.42
C THR A 23 -7.96 0.81 -20.91
N ARG A 24 -8.91 0.00 -20.46
CA ARG A 24 -9.07 -0.37 -19.04
C ARG A 24 -8.04 -1.45 -18.69
N TYR A 25 -7.40 -1.35 -17.53
CA TYR A 25 -6.27 -2.20 -17.18
C TYR A 25 -6.41 -2.73 -15.74
N ALA A 26 -6.51 -4.05 -15.59
CA ALA A 26 -6.42 -4.73 -14.30
C ALA A 26 -5.05 -5.40 -14.21
N SER A 27 -4.27 -5.06 -13.19
CA SER A 27 -2.95 -5.66 -12.95
C SER A 27 -3.05 -6.74 -11.88
N ILE A 28 -2.53 -7.93 -12.14
CA ILE A 28 -2.55 -9.08 -11.24
C ILE A 28 -1.14 -9.69 -11.21
N PRO A 29 -0.14 -9.00 -10.61
CA PRO A 29 1.18 -9.58 -10.43
C PRO A 29 1.13 -10.78 -9.47
N LEU A 30 2.15 -11.64 -9.49
CA LEU A 30 2.24 -12.79 -8.57
C LEU A 30 0.97 -13.66 -8.56
N PHE A 31 0.33 -13.78 -9.72
CA PHE A 31 -0.96 -14.45 -9.85
C PHE A 31 -0.90 -15.90 -9.38
N GLU A 32 -1.85 -16.24 -8.52
CA GLU A 32 -2.18 -17.62 -8.19
C GLU A 32 -3.65 -17.90 -8.56
N PRO A 33 -3.98 -19.10 -9.06
CA PRO A 33 -5.33 -19.44 -9.53
C PRO A 33 -6.43 -19.22 -8.47
N TYR A 34 -6.09 -19.32 -7.19
CA TYR A 34 -7.06 -19.13 -6.10
C TYR A 34 -7.62 -17.70 -6.03
N LEU A 35 -6.93 -16.69 -6.60
CA LEU A 35 -7.41 -15.31 -6.63
C LEU A 35 -8.74 -15.19 -7.39
N LEU A 36 -8.95 -16.04 -8.41
CA LEU A 36 -10.14 -16.04 -9.27
C LEU A 36 -11.19 -17.09 -8.88
N ARG A 37 -10.99 -17.81 -7.76
CA ARG A 37 -11.96 -18.84 -7.33
C ARG A 37 -13.23 -18.19 -6.83
N GLU A 38 -14.33 -18.94 -6.87
CA GLU A 38 -15.56 -18.55 -6.19
C GLU A 38 -15.29 -18.31 -4.70
N ASN A 39 -15.80 -17.20 -4.18
CA ASN A 39 -15.52 -16.70 -2.84
C ASN A 39 -14.05 -16.32 -2.56
N GLY A 40 -13.23 -16.16 -3.61
CA GLY A 40 -11.88 -15.61 -3.52
C GLY A 40 -11.86 -14.08 -3.33
N PRO A 41 -10.66 -13.48 -3.21
CA PRO A 41 -10.49 -12.05 -2.92
C PRO A 41 -10.95 -11.14 -4.07
N ILE A 42 -11.05 -11.65 -5.30
CA ILE A 42 -11.61 -10.93 -6.45
C ILE A 42 -13.14 -11.07 -6.51
N ASP A 43 -13.70 -12.15 -5.95
CA ASP A 43 -15.14 -12.42 -5.92
C ASP A 43 -15.80 -11.76 -4.69
N ILE A 44 -15.75 -10.42 -4.68
CA ILE A 44 -16.25 -9.54 -3.63
C ILE A 44 -17.48 -8.75 -4.13
N ASP A 45 -18.34 -8.31 -3.20
CA ASP A 45 -19.34 -7.30 -3.49
C ASP A 45 -18.67 -5.92 -3.64
N TYR A 46 -18.39 -5.55 -4.89
CA TYR A 46 -17.74 -4.28 -5.22
C TYR A 46 -18.53 -3.04 -4.79
N LEU A 47 -19.86 -3.11 -4.70
CA LEU A 47 -20.66 -1.97 -4.21
C LEU A 47 -20.47 -1.78 -2.71
N GLN A 48 -20.40 -2.88 -1.95
CA GLN A 48 -20.07 -2.83 -0.52
C GLN A 48 -18.62 -2.39 -0.30
N LEU A 49 -17.67 -2.85 -1.11
CA LEU A 49 -16.28 -2.40 -1.06
C LEU A 49 -16.18 -0.88 -1.31
N GLU A 50 -16.80 -0.39 -2.37
CA GLU A 50 -16.83 1.04 -2.70
C GLU A 50 -17.41 1.88 -1.53
N ASP A 51 -18.54 1.44 -0.96
CA ASP A 51 -19.15 2.12 0.18
C ASP A 51 -18.24 2.14 1.43
N ARG A 52 -17.60 1.00 1.74
CA ARG A 52 -16.65 0.87 2.85
C ARG A 52 -15.45 1.79 2.67
N CYS A 53 -14.84 1.78 1.49
CA CYS A 53 -13.71 2.66 1.16
C CYS A 53 -14.12 4.13 1.25
N ARG A 54 -15.26 4.51 0.68
CA ARG A 54 -15.75 5.90 0.72
C ARG A 54 -16.04 6.38 2.14
N LYS A 55 -16.59 5.52 3.01
CA LYS A 55 -16.82 5.85 4.43
C LYS A 55 -15.51 6.14 5.16
N LEU A 56 -14.49 5.30 4.98
CA LEU A 56 -13.19 5.51 5.61
C LEU A 56 -12.49 6.75 5.02
N TYR A 57 -12.50 6.91 3.69
CA TYR A 57 -11.97 8.09 3.02
C TYR A 57 -12.54 9.38 3.60
N ASN A 58 -13.88 9.47 3.73
CA ASN A 58 -14.53 10.65 4.29
C ASN A 58 -14.15 10.95 5.74
N LYS A 59 -13.74 9.93 6.52
CA LYS A 59 -13.29 10.13 7.91
C LYS A 59 -11.86 10.67 8.00
N ILE A 60 -10.98 10.24 7.10
CA ILE A 60 -9.53 10.55 7.16
C ILE A 60 -9.09 11.64 6.20
N ASN A 61 -9.91 11.98 5.21
CA ASN A 61 -9.57 12.99 4.23
C ASN A 61 -9.38 14.35 4.93
N GLY A 62 -8.20 14.95 4.74
CA GLY A 62 -7.80 16.17 5.43
C GLY A 62 -7.08 15.96 6.77
N ALA A 63 -6.82 14.71 7.17
CA ALA A 63 -5.94 14.41 8.29
C ALA A 63 -4.56 15.04 8.09
N LYS A 64 -3.89 15.37 9.19
CA LYS A 64 -2.54 15.94 9.15
C LYS A 64 -1.49 14.93 9.56
N LYS A 65 -1.82 14.08 10.52
CA LYS A 65 -0.95 13.04 11.04
C LYS A 65 -1.67 11.70 11.11
N ILE A 66 -0.90 10.65 10.88
CA ILE A 66 -1.33 9.26 11.08
C ILE A 66 -0.36 8.61 12.05
N LYS A 67 -0.87 8.11 13.17
CA LYS A 67 -0.12 7.25 14.09
C LYS A 67 -0.57 5.81 13.91
N ILE A 68 0.40 4.91 13.83
CA ILE A 68 0.20 3.48 13.61
C ILE A 68 0.91 2.76 14.74
N THR A 69 0.19 1.95 15.49
CA THR A 69 0.79 1.03 16.46
C THR A 69 0.31 -0.39 16.21
N ALA A 70 1.12 -1.39 16.55
CA ALA A 70 0.68 -2.79 16.48
C ALA A 70 1.32 -3.65 17.59
N PRO A 71 0.71 -4.79 17.96
CA PRO A 71 1.23 -5.66 19.01
C PRO A 71 2.64 -6.22 18.74
N ASN A 72 3.11 -6.21 17.49
CA ASN A 72 4.45 -6.67 17.13
C ASN A 72 5.56 -5.67 17.48
N GLY A 73 5.23 -4.49 18.02
CA GLY A 73 6.19 -3.45 18.37
C GLY A 73 6.25 -2.28 17.38
N THR A 74 5.47 -2.31 16.31
CA THR A 74 5.33 -1.15 15.41
C THR A 74 4.79 0.05 16.18
N ASP A 75 5.46 1.19 16.07
CA ASP A 75 5.02 2.53 16.51
C ASP A 75 5.60 3.56 15.52
N LEU A 76 4.77 3.99 14.57
CA LEU A 76 5.18 4.85 13.45
C LEU A 76 4.25 6.05 13.35
N GLU A 77 4.82 7.24 13.21
CA GLU A 77 4.09 8.48 12.92
C GLU A 77 4.41 8.97 11.51
N LEU A 78 3.37 9.31 10.75
CA LEU A 78 3.44 9.83 9.39
C LEU A 78 2.76 11.20 9.33
N GLU A 79 3.40 12.17 8.65
CA GLU A 79 2.73 13.42 8.30
C GLU A 79 2.11 13.33 6.91
N VAL A 80 0.84 13.71 6.79
CA VAL A 80 0.02 13.62 5.57
C VAL A 80 -0.70 14.94 5.27
N GLU A 81 -0.37 16.03 5.98
CA GLU A 81 -1.03 17.32 5.77
C GLU A 81 -0.92 17.79 4.30
N GLY A 82 -2.06 18.13 3.71
CA GLY A 82 -2.14 18.58 2.32
C GLY A 82 -1.99 17.47 1.27
N ARG A 83 -1.83 16.20 1.69
CA ARG A 83 -1.84 15.05 0.79
C ARG A 83 -3.28 14.57 0.54
N GLN A 84 -3.46 13.91 -0.60
CA GLN A 84 -4.75 13.34 -0.99
C GLN A 84 -4.72 11.83 -0.78
N PHE A 85 -5.71 11.29 -0.07
CA PHE A 85 -5.96 9.85 -0.06
C PHE A 85 -6.54 9.39 -1.39
N HIS A 86 -6.17 8.19 -1.80
CA HIS A 86 -6.65 7.52 -3.00
C HIS A 86 -7.43 6.26 -2.61
N ILE A 87 -8.43 5.92 -3.42
CA ILE A 87 -9.25 4.72 -3.22
C ILE A 87 -8.96 3.75 -4.37
N ASP A 88 -8.60 2.52 -4.04
CA ASP A 88 -8.69 1.39 -4.95
C ASP A 88 -9.85 0.49 -4.52
N ASP A 89 -11.01 0.74 -5.12
CA ASP A 89 -12.25 -0.03 -4.94
C ASP A 89 -12.46 -1.07 -6.05
N GLY A 90 -11.49 -1.23 -6.96
CA GLY A 90 -11.58 -2.14 -8.09
C GLY A 90 -12.57 -1.71 -9.18
N ASN A 91 -13.13 -0.50 -9.13
CA ASN A 91 -14.01 0.01 -10.18
C ASN A 91 -13.24 0.37 -11.44
N LEU A 92 -13.05 -0.64 -12.29
CA LEU A 92 -12.37 -0.51 -13.56
C LEU A 92 -13.32 -0.33 -14.74
N THR A 93 -14.49 0.29 -14.55
CA THR A 93 -15.50 0.42 -15.61
C THR A 93 -15.25 1.61 -16.56
N LYS A 94 -14.61 2.68 -16.06
CA LYS A 94 -14.36 3.91 -16.84
C LYS A 94 -13.27 3.71 -17.88
N LYS A 95 -13.39 4.37 -19.03
CA LYS A 95 -12.36 4.36 -20.09
C LYS A 95 -11.02 4.84 -19.50
N GLY A 96 -9.95 4.08 -19.74
CA GLY A 96 -8.61 4.40 -19.23
C GLY A 96 -8.37 4.06 -17.76
N SER A 97 -9.31 3.42 -17.05
CA SER A 97 -9.13 3.02 -15.66
C SER A 97 -7.97 2.03 -15.47
N PHE A 98 -7.34 2.10 -14.31
CA PHE A 98 -6.27 1.23 -13.87
C PHE A 98 -6.42 0.92 -12.38
N GLY A 99 -6.10 -0.31 -11.99
CA GLY A 99 -6.05 -0.76 -10.60
C GLY A 99 -5.46 -2.17 -10.52
N ASN A 100 -5.11 -2.58 -9.30
CA ASN A 100 -4.71 -3.96 -9.04
C ASN A 100 -5.97 -4.82 -8.77
N LEU A 101 -5.88 -6.12 -9.02
CA LEU A 101 -6.85 -7.10 -8.52
C LEU A 101 -6.07 -8.20 -7.77
N PRO A 102 -6.48 -8.59 -6.54
CA PRO A 102 -7.61 -8.06 -5.79
C PRO A 102 -7.46 -6.57 -5.45
N ALA A 103 -8.60 -5.87 -5.42
CA ALA A 103 -8.68 -4.48 -5.02
C ALA A 103 -9.08 -4.38 -3.56
N GLY A 104 -9.14 -3.17 -3.04
CA GLY A 104 -9.68 -2.90 -1.71
C GLY A 104 -8.63 -2.32 -0.80
N GLU A 105 -8.28 -1.07 -1.06
CA GLU A 105 -7.46 -0.28 -0.15
C GLU A 105 -7.78 1.20 -0.23
N ILE A 106 -7.33 1.92 0.80
CA ILE A 106 -7.15 3.36 0.75
C ILE A 106 -5.68 3.64 1.01
N TYR A 107 -5.05 4.45 0.16
CA TYR A 107 -3.62 4.70 0.24
C TYR A 107 -3.28 6.18 0.06
N ILE A 108 -2.08 6.55 0.51
CA ILE A 108 -1.57 7.91 0.48
C ILE A 108 -0.04 7.89 0.41
N ALA A 109 0.54 8.87 -0.27
CA ALA A 109 1.97 9.18 -0.14
C ALA A 109 2.15 10.15 1.05
N PRO A 110 2.83 9.74 2.14
CA PRO A 110 3.17 10.67 3.22
C PRO A 110 4.07 11.82 2.74
N LEU A 111 4.18 12.87 3.55
CA LEU A 111 5.16 13.93 3.33
C LEU A 111 6.57 13.37 3.50
N GLU A 112 7.41 13.59 2.49
CA GLU A 112 8.80 13.18 2.56
C GLU A 112 9.55 13.95 3.64
N GLY A 113 10.48 13.30 4.34
CA GLY A 113 11.27 14.00 5.36
C GLY A 113 10.57 14.17 6.71
N ARG A 114 9.41 13.54 6.93
CA ARG A 114 8.54 13.86 8.09
C ARG A 114 8.06 12.66 8.92
N SER A 115 8.31 11.45 8.46
CA SER A 115 7.89 10.23 9.16
C SER A 115 8.95 9.78 10.16
N ASN A 116 8.54 9.32 11.35
CA ASN A 116 9.47 8.89 12.40
C ASN A 116 8.90 7.70 13.17
N GLY A 117 9.78 6.82 13.67
CA GLY A 117 9.41 5.72 14.56
C GLY A 117 9.98 4.37 14.11
N THR A 118 9.32 3.29 14.52
CA THR A 118 9.75 1.91 14.26
C THR A 118 8.65 1.13 13.55
N LEU A 119 9.03 0.49 12.45
CA LEU A 119 8.20 -0.50 11.75
C LEU A 119 8.78 -1.89 12.03
N VAL A 120 7.95 -2.82 12.51
CA VAL A 120 8.34 -4.22 12.64
C VAL A 120 7.72 -5.01 11.49
N ILE A 121 8.58 -5.57 10.63
CA ILE A 121 8.15 -6.29 9.41
C ILE A 121 7.90 -7.78 9.68
N GLU A 122 7.44 -8.52 8.68
CA GLU A 122 6.90 -9.88 8.80
C GLU A 122 7.89 -10.91 9.34
N ASP A 123 9.19 -10.72 9.07
CA ASP A 123 10.26 -11.59 9.58
C ASP A 123 10.73 -11.23 11.00
N GLY A 124 10.11 -10.22 11.61
CA GLY A 124 10.42 -9.73 12.96
C GLY A 124 11.53 -8.68 13.02
N SER A 125 12.10 -8.27 11.88
CA SER A 125 13.11 -7.21 11.87
C SER A 125 12.50 -5.85 12.25
N GLU A 126 13.22 -5.08 13.06
CA GLU A 126 12.85 -3.73 13.46
C GLU A 126 13.52 -2.70 12.54
N ILE A 127 12.71 -1.87 11.89
CA ILE A 127 13.16 -0.86 10.92
C ILE A 127 12.96 0.50 11.56
N HIS A 128 14.07 1.16 11.90
CA HIS A 128 14.04 2.49 12.50
C HIS A 128 14.04 3.56 11.41
N VAL A 129 13.10 4.48 11.52
CA VAL A 129 12.86 5.55 10.56
C VAL A 129 13.02 6.90 11.25
N GLU A 130 13.87 7.75 10.67
CA GLU A 130 14.04 9.15 11.05
C GLU A 130 13.94 10.04 9.80
N ASP A 131 13.20 11.14 9.89
CA ASP A 131 12.96 12.07 8.77
C ASP A 131 12.56 11.33 7.48
N GLY A 132 11.69 10.33 7.61
CA GLY A 132 11.17 9.52 6.51
C GLY A 132 12.16 8.57 5.84
N ALA A 133 13.39 8.43 6.34
CA ALA A 133 14.40 7.50 5.84
C ALA A 133 14.70 6.41 6.87
N VAL A 134 14.99 5.20 6.39
CA VAL A 134 15.51 4.14 7.26
C VAL A 134 16.92 4.53 7.70
N VAL A 135 17.15 4.53 9.01
CA VAL A 135 18.46 4.85 9.61
C VAL A 135 19.14 3.63 10.23
N GLU A 136 18.36 2.62 10.63
CA GLU A 136 18.87 1.41 11.26
C GLU A 136 17.91 0.24 11.02
N ILE A 137 18.45 -0.96 10.92
CA ILE A 137 17.69 -2.20 10.80
C ILE A 137 18.26 -3.21 11.79
N PHE A 138 17.41 -3.70 12.69
CA PHE A 138 17.73 -4.80 13.59
C PHE A 138 17.11 -6.09 13.06
N GLY A 139 17.95 -7.07 12.74
CA GLY A 139 17.52 -8.36 12.16
C GLY A 139 18.15 -8.63 10.80
N GLU A 140 18.16 -9.91 10.40
CA GLU A 140 18.62 -10.32 9.08
C GLU A 140 17.42 -10.51 8.15
N SER A 141 17.23 -9.54 7.24
CA SER A 141 16.14 -9.55 6.27
C SER A 141 16.64 -9.29 4.85
N LYS A 142 15.74 -9.41 3.88
CA LYS A 142 16.03 -8.90 2.53
C LYS A 142 16.25 -7.39 2.54
N LEU A 143 15.55 -6.67 3.43
CA LEU A 143 15.64 -5.22 3.55
C LEU A 143 17.00 -4.79 4.11
N SER A 144 17.61 -5.53 5.05
CA SER A 144 18.95 -5.22 5.56
C SER A 144 20.04 -5.31 4.48
N ARG A 145 19.90 -6.23 3.52
CA ARG A 145 20.78 -6.29 2.34
C ARG A 145 20.60 -5.08 1.45
N ILE A 146 19.35 -4.73 1.12
CA ILE A 146 19.05 -3.52 0.33
C ILE A 146 19.58 -2.28 1.04
N PHE A 147 19.43 -2.18 2.36
CA PHE A 147 19.94 -1.06 3.14
C PHE A 147 21.47 -0.93 3.03
N SER A 148 22.20 -2.06 3.06
CA SER A 148 23.66 -2.04 2.95
C SER A 148 24.17 -1.59 1.57
N GLU A 149 23.39 -1.80 0.51
CA GLU A 149 23.77 -1.50 -0.88
C GLU A 149 23.17 -0.19 -1.39
N HIS A 150 21.96 0.15 -0.94
CA HIS A 150 21.05 1.15 -1.50
C HIS A 150 20.18 1.81 -0.42
N SER A 151 20.78 2.23 0.70
CA SER A 151 20.06 2.91 1.80
C SER A 151 19.27 4.14 1.33
N ASP A 152 19.72 4.82 0.28
CA ASP A 152 19.03 5.97 -0.32
C ASP A 152 17.66 5.63 -0.95
N TRP A 153 17.40 4.34 -1.21
CA TRP A 153 16.12 3.84 -1.72
C TRP A 153 15.10 3.59 -0.61
N LEU A 154 15.54 3.45 0.64
CA LEU A 154 14.70 3.08 1.77
C LEU A 154 14.12 4.30 2.47
N LYS A 155 13.15 4.91 1.82
CA LYS A 155 12.38 6.06 2.32
C LYS A 155 10.89 5.73 2.30
N ILE A 156 10.16 6.15 3.31
CA ILE A 156 8.72 5.95 3.39
C ILE A 156 8.06 6.54 2.14
N ALA A 157 7.30 5.69 1.44
CA ALA A 157 6.70 5.98 0.14
C ALA A 157 5.18 5.99 0.22
N GLU A 158 4.62 5.01 0.93
CA GLU A 158 3.18 4.76 0.96
C GLU A 158 2.74 4.35 2.36
N LEU A 159 1.55 4.81 2.72
CA LEU A 159 0.69 4.17 3.69
C LEU A 159 -0.53 3.67 2.92
N GLY A 160 -0.88 2.39 3.07
CA GLY A 160 -2.17 1.88 2.65
C GLY A 160 -2.91 1.13 3.76
N ILE A 161 -4.23 1.08 3.61
CA ILE A 161 -5.18 0.51 4.57
C ILE A 161 -6.05 -0.49 3.82
N GLY A 162 -5.97 -1.76 4.19
CA GLY A 162 -6.69 -2.85 3.53
C GLY A 162 -8.19 -2.85 3.85
N MET A 163 -9.01 -3.07 2.82
CA MET A 163 -10.47 -2.90 2.85
C MET A 163 -11.23 -4.11 2.29
N ASN A 164 -10.54 -5.13 1.80
CA ASN A 164 -11.13 -6.32 1.19
C ASN A 164 -11.43 -7.40 2.25
N ASP A 165 -12.70 -7.70 2.46
CA ASP A 165 -13.19 -8.68 3.45
C ASP A 165 -13.19 -10.12 2.94
N ARG A 166 -12.79 -10.35 1.68
CA ARG A 166 -12.57 -11.69 1.12
C ARG A 166 -11.08 -12.06 1.10
N ALA A 167 -10.19 -11.08 1.12
CA ALA A 167 -8.75 -11.29 1.25
C ALA A 167 -8.40 -11.85 2.64
N ASN A 168 -7.58 -12.91 2.67
CA ASN A 168 -7.15 -13.58 3.88
C ASN A 168 -5.77 -14.27 3.77
N ARG A 169 -5.16 -14.31 2.59
CA ARG A 169 -3.82 -14.90 2.41
C ARG A 169 -2.73 -13.90 2.75
N THR A 170 -2.00 -14.19 3.83
CA THR A 170 -0.91 -13.35 4.33
C THR A 170 0.43 -13.63 3.67
N ASP A 171 0.54 -14.73 2.90
CA ASP A 171 1.75 -15.19 2.23
C ASP A 171 1.89 -14.67 0.78
N ASN A 172 0.84 -14.03 0.26
CA ASN A 172 0.86 -13.36 -1.03
C ASN A 172 0.69 -11.84 -0.81
N VAL A 173 1.77 -11.07 -0.96
CA VAL A 173 1.79 -9.64 -0.61
C VAL A 173 0.71 -8.82 -1.33
N LEU A 174 0.40 -9.15 -2.60
CA LEU A 174 -0.64 -8.49 -3.39
C LEU A 174 -2.02 -8.62 -2.75
N GLU A 175 -2.31 -9.76 -2.12
CA GLU A 175 -3.55 -9.94 -1.37
C GLU A 175 -3.44 -9.40 0.06
N ALA A 176 -2.30 -9.64 0.72
CA ALA A 176 -2.08 -9.30 2.12
C ALA A 176 -2.27 -7.80 2.41
N GLU A 177 -1.80 -6.93 1.50
CA GLU A 177 -1.99 -5.48 1.57
C GLU A 177 -3.47 -5.05 1.50
N LYS A 178 -4.33 -5.88 0.90
CA LYS A 178 -5.77 -5.57 0.74
C LYS A 178 -6.63 -6.12 1.87
N ILE A 179 -6.11 -7.01 2.72
CA ILE A 179 -6.89 -7.66 3.79
C ILE A 179 -7.58 -6.62 4.65
N LEU A 180 -8.88 -6.79 4.90
CA LEU A 180 -9.64 -5.85 5.72
C LEU A 180 -8.94 -5.60 7.08
N SER A 181 -8.73 -4.32 7.39
CA SER A 181 -8.12 -3.83 8.62
C SER A 181 -6.63 -4.14 8.79
N THR A 182 -5.91 -4.52 7.72
CA THR A 182 -4.45 -4.42 7.70
C THR A 182 -4.01 -3.02 7.29
N VAL A 183 -2.74 -2.72 7.57
CA VAL A 183 -2.05 -1.54 7.07
C VAL A 183 -0.80 -2.04 6.37
N HIS A 184 -0.37 -1.40 5.28
CA HIS A 184 0.98 -1.60 4.75
C HIS A 184 1.73 -0.29 4.68
N ILE A 185 3.04 -0.39 4.88
CA ILE A 185 4.01 0.69 4.70
C ILE A 185 4.94 0.29 3.58
N ALA A 186 5.08 1.17 2.59
CA ALA A 186 6.03 0.95 1.51
C ALA A 186 7.28 1.80 1.66
N PHE A 187 8.42 1.27 1.20
CA PHE A 187 9.64 2.03 0.98
C PHE A 187 9.95 2.18 -0.51
N GLY A 188 10.34 3.38 -0.96
CA GLY A 188 10.80 3.63 -2.34
C GLY A 188 9.99 4.68 -3.11
N ASP A 189 9.57 4.36 -4.35
CA ASP A 189 8.93 5.30 -5.27
C ASP A 189 7.52 5.67 -4.80
N ASN A 190 7.23 6.97 -4.78
CA ASN A 190 5.87 7.48 -4.58
C ASN A 190 5.47 8.51 -5.64
N SER A 191 6.29 8.70 -6.68
CA SER A 191 6.10 9.69 -7.74
C SER A 191 4.86 9.45 -8.61
N GLY A 192 4.25 8.27 -8.50
CA GLY A 192 3.06 7.87 -9.26
C GLY A 192 1.72 8.32 -8.69
N PHE A 193 1.64 8.65 -7.40
CA PHE A 193 0.38 8.81 -6.66
C PHE A 193 0.41 9.94 -5.61
N GLY A 194 1.24 10.96 -5.83
CA GLY A 194 1.18 12.21 -5.06
C GLY A 194 2.51 12.63 -4.45
N GLY A 195 3.45 11.72 -4.29
CA GLY A 195 4.77 12.03 -3.75
C GLY A 195 5.76 12.59 -4.78
N THR A 196 6.97 12.89 -4.32
CA THR A 196 8.06 13.48 -5.12
C THR A 196 9.28 12.59 -5.25
N GLN A 197 9.31 11.45 -4.55
CA GLN A 197 10.41 10.50 -4.59
C GLN A 197 10.34 9.66 -5.87
N ARG A 198 11.41 9.74 -6.66
CA ARG A 198 11.61 8.88 -7.83
C ARG A 198 12.75 7.90 -7.56
N ILE A 199 12.40 6.66 -7.22
CA ILE A 199 13.34 5.62 -6.79
C ILE A 199 13.06 4.37 -7.63
N PRO A 200 14.07 3.63 -8.13
CA PRO A 200 13.86 2.41 -8.92
C PRO A 200 13.49 1.20 -8.06
N TYR A 201 12.76 1.42 -6.97
CA TYR A 201 12.41 0.43 -5.95
C TYR A 201 11.08 0.82 -5.32
N HIS A 202 10.27 -0.17 -4.98
CA HIS A 202 9.05 -0.02 -4.20
C HIS A 202 8.77 -1.38 -3.56
N VAL A 203 8.66 -1.42 -2.24
CA VAL A 203 8.39 -2.65 -1.50
C VAL A 203 7.42 -2.40 -0.37
N ASP A 204 6.37 -3.19 -0.33
CA ASP A 204 5.30 -3.14 0.67
C ASP A 204 5.59 -4.11 1.82
N HIS A 205 5.34 -3.63 3.04
CA HIS A 205 5.39 -4.42 4.26
C HIS A 205 4.07 -4.30 5.02
N VAL A 206 3.43 -5.43 5.30
CA VAL A 206 2.10 -5.49 5.90
C VAL A 206 2.20 -5.60 7.41
N VAL A 207 1.50 -4.68 8.08
CA VAL A 207 1.28 -4.63 9.52
C VAL A 207 -0.09 -5.21 9.83
N PHE A 208 -0.09 -6.32 10.58
CA PHE A 208 -1.32 -7.00 11.00
C PHE A 208 -1.79 -6.51 12.37
N ASN A 209 -3.12 -6.46 12.55
CA ASN A 209 -3.78 -5.95 13.75
C ASN A 209 -3.29 -4.55 14.20
N PRO A 210 -3.15 -3.58 13.28
CA PRO A 210 -2.74 -2.24 13.64
C PRO A 210 -3.87 -1.51 14.38
N THR A 211 -3.49 -0.57 15.25
CA THR A 211 -4.32 0.57 15.64
C THR A 211 -3.87 1.76 14.83
N LEU A 212 -4.81 2.38 14.10
CA LEU A 212 -4.53 3.57 13.31
C LEU A 212 -5.30 4.77 13.86
N ILE A 213 -4.58 5.86 14.09
CA ILE A 213 -5.13 7.11 14.62
C ILE A 213 -4.84 8.22 13.62
N ALA A 214 -5.90 8.79 13.04
CA ALA A 214 -5.81 9.97 12.19
C ALA A 214 -6.11 11.22 13.01
N ASP A 215 -5.07 12.01 13.29
CA ASP A 215 -5.06 13.11 14.26
C ASP A 215 -5.56 12.71 15.66
N SER A 216 -6.88 12.73 15.89
CA SER A 216 -7.52 12.30 17.15
C SER A 216 -8.64 11.28 16.94
N ILE A 217 -8.77 10.76 15.72
CA ILE A 217 -9.80 9.82 15.30
C ILE A 217 -9.19 8.41 15.26
N TYR A 218 -9.71 7.52 16.10
CA TYR A 218 -9.42 6.09 16.01
C TYR A 218 -10.23 5.49 14.87
N LEU A 219 -9.57 4.71 14.02
CA LEU A 219 -10.19 4.07 12.86
C LEU A 219 -10.57 2.62 13.11
#